data_AF-A0A658BRD8-F1
#
_entry.id   AF-A0A658BRD8-F1
#
_cell.length_a   1.000
_cell.length_b   1.000
_cell.length_c   1.000
_cell.angle_alpha   90.00
_cell.angle_beta   90.00
_cell.angle_gamma   90.00
#
_symmetry.space_group_name_H-M   'P 1'
#
loop_
_entity.id
_entity.type
_entity.pdbx_description
1 polymer ?
#
loop_
_entity_poly.entity_id
_entity_poly.type
_entity_poly.pdbx_seq_one_letter_code
_entity_poly.pdbx_strand_id
1 'polypeptide(L)'
;MNRAIVRAVAAALAVAWAGACAAQEDEEEDLALAFGDKSFVSIASGARQPVARAPSVATVVTAEDIAAIGAADLDEVLETVPGLHVSRSPIGYNPIYTIRGISTQYNPQVLMLVNGIPVTSVFAGNRSQIWGGMPVENIARIEVIRG
;
A
#
# COMPACT_ATOMS: atom_id res chain seq x y z
N MET A 1 -42.26 -4.14 29.20
CA MET A 1 -41.43 -3.36 28.25
C MET A 1 -41.40 -4.11 26.92
N ASN A 2 -42.02 -3.57 25.88
CA ASN A 2 -42.43 -4.32 24.67
C ASN A 2 -41.23 -4.77 23.82
N ARG A 3 -41.02 -6.10 23.72
CA ARG A 3 -40.00 -6.72 22.84
C ARG A 3 -40.13 -6.31 21.37
N ALA A 4 -41.32 -5.90 20.94
CA ALA A 4 -41.58 -5.36 19.60
C ALA A 4 -40.89 -4.02 19.34
N ILE A 5 -40.85 -3.12 20.33
CA ILE A 5 -40.22 -1.80 20.22
C ILE A 5 -38.70 -1.95 20.11
N VAL A 6 -38.11 -2.85 20.89
CA VAL A 6 -36.66 -3.14 20.87
C VAL A 6 -36.22 -3.68 19.50
N ARG A 7 -37.01 -4.56 18.88
CA ARG A 7 -36.70 -5.10 17.55
C ARG A 7 -36.81 -4.06 16.44
N ALA A 8 -37.81 -3.19 16.49
CA ALA A 8 -37.99 -2.12 15.51
C ALA A 8 -36.85 -1.10 15.55
N VAL A 9 -36.40 -0.72 16.76
CA VAL A 9 -35.27 0.19 16.95
C VAL A 9 -33.95 -0.43 16.47
N ALA A 10 -33.71 -1.72 16.77
CA ALA A 10 -32.51 -2.42 16.31
C ALA A 10 -32.44 -2.53 14.77
N ALA A 11 -33.57 -2.78 14.10
CA ALA A 11 -33.64 -2.81 12.64
C ALA A 11 -33.39 -1.44 12.02
N ALA A 12 -33.94 -0.37 12.60
CA ALA A 12 -33.71 1.00 12.13
C ALA A 12 -32.22 1.44 12.27
N LEU A 13 -31.58 1.06 13.37
CA LEU A 13 -30.14 1.30 13.59
C LEU A 13 -29.27 0.53 12.60
N ALA A 14 -29.61 -0.71 12.28
CA ALA A 14 -28.87 -1.51 11.30
C ALA A 14 -28.98 -0.93 9.87
N VAL A 15 -30.15 -0.43 9.48
CA VAL A 15 -30.37 0.22 8.18
C VAL A 15 -29.60 1.55 8.09
N ALA A 16 -29.58 2.34 9.17
CA ALA A 16 -28.82 3.59 9.21
C ALA A 16 -27.30 3.34 9.13
N TRP A 17 -26.80 2.27 9.75
CA TRP A 17 -25.40 1.86 9.66
C TRP A 17 -25.00 1.38 8.26
N ALA A 18 -25.88 0.62 7.59
CA ALA A 18 -25.63 0.17 6.22
C ALA A 18 -25.60 1.34 5.23
N GLY A 19 -26.49 2.34 5.39
CA GLY A 19 -26.52 3.53 4.55
C GLY A 19 -25.28 4.42 4.70
N ALA A 20 -24.73 4.53 5.92
CA ALA A 20 -23.50 5.29 6.16
C ALA A 20 -22.26 4.65 5.51
N CYS A 21 -22.23 3.31 5.42
CA CYS A 21 -21.12 2.59 4.79
C CYS A 21 -21.13 2.74 3.26
N ALA A 22 -22.31 2.66 2.64
CA ALA A 22 -22.46 2.83 1.20
C ALA A 22 -22.16 4.27 0.74
N ALA A 23 -22.62 5.27 1.51
CA ALA A 23 -22.34 6.68 1.21
C ALA A 23 -20.85 7.02 1.28
N GLN A 24 -20.07 6.29 2.08
CA GLN A 24 -18.63 6.52 2.23
C GLN A 24 -17.83 5.99 1.02
N GLU A 25 -18.25 4.88 0.41
CA GLU A 25 -17.61 4.35 -0.80
C GLU A 25 -17.83 5.28 -2.01
N ASP A 26 -19.05 5.79 -2.20
CA ASP A 26 -19.38 6.73 -3.28
C ASP A 26 -18.56 8.03 -3.17
N GLU A 27 -18.41 8.57 -1.96
CA GLU A 27 -17.67 9.81 -1.70
C GLU A 27 -16.16 9.63 -1.96
N GLU A 28 -15.61 8.45 -1.67
CA GLU A 28 -14.22 8.09 -1.98
C GLU A 28 -13.96 8.00 -3.49
N GLU A 29 -14.90 7.43 -4.24
CA GLU A 29 -14.81 7.29 -5.70
C GLU A 29 -14.92 8.65 -6.40
N ASP A 30 -15.83 9.52 -5.95
CA ASP A 30 -15.98 10.90 -6.41
C ASP A 30 -14.71 11.73 -6.15
N LEU A 31 -14.10 11.59 -4.96
CA LEU A 31 -12.85 12.28 -4.65
C LEU A 31 -11.67 11.72 -5.46
N ALA A 32 -11.63 10.41 -5.75
CA ALA A 32 -10.63 9.82 -6.63
C ALA A 32 -10.74 10.35 -8.07
N LEU A 33 -11.97 10.55 -8.56
CA LEU A 33 -12.23 11.21 -9.85
C LEU A 33 -11.79 12.69 -9.85
N ALA A 34 -12.00 13.40 -8.74
CA ALA A 34 -11.67 14.82 -8.63
C ALA A 34 -10.16 15.11 -8.47
N PHE A 35 -9.45 14.28 -7.69
CA PHE A 35 -8.05 14.51 -7.31
C PHE A 35 -7.05 13.52 -7.93
N GLY A 36 -7.55 12.50 -8.63
CA GLY A 36 -6.77 11.41 -9.22
C GLY A 36 -6.35 10.35 -8.20
N ASP A 37 -6.24 9.10 -8.65
CA ASP A 37 -5.90 7.93 -7.80
C ASP A 37 -4.56 8.06 -7.05
N LYS A 38 -3.64 8.87 -7.58
CA LYS A 38 -2.33 9.17 -6.96
C LYS A 38 -2.44 9.90 -5.62
N SER A 39 -3.58 10.54 -5.37
CA SER A 39 -3.83 11.31 -4.15
C SER A 39 -4.27 10.44 -2.97
N PHE A 40 -4.43 9.12 -3.14
CA PHE A 40 -4.91 8.20 -2.11
C PHE A 40 -3.89 7.12 -1.72
N VAL A 41 -3.90 6.69 -0.47
CA VAL A 41 -3.08 5.62 0.12
C VAL A 41 -3.98 4.70 0.96
N SER A 42 -3.72 3.40 0.97
CA SER A 42 -4.52 2.43 1.72
C SER A 42 -3.74 1.75 2.85
N ILE A 43 -2.42 1.61 2.71
CA ILE A 43 -1.60 0.84 3.65
C ILE A 43 -1.36 1.61 4.96
N ALA A 44 -1.32 2.94 4.92
CA ALA A 44 -0.96 3.75 6.10
C ALA A 44 -2.01 3.68 7.24
N SER A 45 -3.29 3.45 6.93
CA SER A 45 -4.39 3.43 7.90
C SER A 45 -5.25 2.15 7.85
N GLY A 46 -5.04 1.28 6.87
CA GLY A 46 -5.92 0.13 6.60
C GLY A 46 -7.26 0.51 5.95
N ALA A 47 -7.49 1.80 5.70
CA ALA A 47 -8.61 2.36 4.96
C ALA A 47 -8.07 3.31 3.88
N ARG A 48 -8.78 3.46 2.76
CA ARG A 48 -8.35 4.36 1.69
C ARG A 48 -8.47 5.80 2.19
N GLN A 49 -7.38 6.55 2.19
CA GLN A 49 -7.35 7.94 2.65
C GLN A 49 -6.46 8.82 1.78
N PRO A 50 -6.70 10.15 1.72
CA PRO A 50 -5.82 11.05 1.00
C PRO A 50 -4.39 10.98 1.55
N VAL A 51 -3.38 10.99 0.67
CA VAL A 51 -1.95 11.03 1.00
C VAL A 51 -1.63 12.21 1.93
N ALA A 52 -2.32 13.34 1.77
CA ALA A 52 -2.18 14.52 2.63
C ALA A 52 -2.62 14.29 4.09
N ARG A 53 -3.42 13.26 4.36
CA ARG A 53 -3.86 12.85 5.71
C ARG A 53 -3.09 11.64 6.23
N ALA A 54 -2.17 11.06 5.44
CA ALA A 54 -1.37 9.94 5.89
C ALA A 54 -0.43 10.40 7.03
N PRO A 55 -0.32 9.63 8.13
CA PRO A 55 0.53 9.99 9.28
C PRO A 55 2.04 9.93 8.96
N SER A 56 2.42 9.43 7.78
CA SER A 56 3.78 9.26 7.32
C SER A 56 3.92 9.67 5.85
N VAL A 57 5.15 9.91 5.41
CA VAL A 57 5.42 10.35 4.04
C VAL A 57 5.19 9.18 3.08
N ALA A 58 4.17 9.29 2.25
CA ALA A 58 3.82 8.28 1.26
C ALA A 58 4.05 8.73 -0.19
N THR A 59 4.36 7.77 -1.04
CA THR A 59 4.45 7.93 -2.49
C THR A 59 3.62 6.83 -3.15
N VAL A 60 2.86 7.21 -4.17
CA VAL A 60 2.04 6.30 -4.95
C VAL A 60 2.56 6.31 -6.37
N VAL A 61 2.84 5.14 -6.91
CA VAL A 61 3.24 4.95 -8.31
C VAL A 61 2.14 4.11 -8.99
N THR A 62 1.53 4.67 -10.03
CA THR A 62 0.43 4.04 -10.78
C THR A 62 0.93 3.22 -11.96
N ALA A 63 0.09 2.35 -12.52
CA ALA A 63 0.42 1.61 -13.73
C ALA A 63 0.79 2.55 -14.90
N GLU A 64 0.14 3.71 -15.01
CA GLU A 64 0.46 4.73 -16.01
C GLU A 64 1.85 5.33 -15.78
N ASP A 65 2.24 5.56 -14.52
CA ASP A 65 3.59 6.04 -14.18
C ASP A 65 4.64 4.99 -14.54
N ILE A 66 4.39 3.73 -14.19
CA ILE A 66 5.29 2.61 -14.49
C ILE A 66 5.51 2.51 -16.00
N ALA A 67 4.44 2.58 -16.78
CA ALA A 67 4.50 2.57 -18.24
C ALA A 67 5.26 3.79 -18.79
N ALA A 68 5.07 4.98 -18.21
CA ALA A 68 5.75 6.21 -18.64
C ALA A 68 7.26 6.19 -18.35
N ILE A 69 7.67 5.54 -17.26
CA ILE A 69 9.10 5.37 -16.89
C ILE A 69 9.77 4.31 -17.78
N GLY A 70 9.00 3.33 -18.29
CA GLY A 70 9.53 2.23 -19.09
C GLY A 70 10.33 1.22 -18.26
N ALA A 71 10.02 1.12 -16.96
CA ALA A 71 10.65 0.15 -16.06
C ALA A 71 10.23 -1.27 -16.43
N ALA A 72 11.15 -2.23 -16.34
CA ALA A 72 10.92 -3.64 -16.61
C ALA A 72 10.66 -4.46 -15.33
N ASP A 73 11.13 -3.96 -14.18
CA ASP A 73 10.94 -4.62 -12.89
C ASP A 73 10.58 -3.64 -11.76
N LEU A 74 10.12 -4.19 -10.64
CA LEU A 74 9.79 -3.43 -9.44
C LEU A 74 10.99 -2.62 -8.89
N ASP A 75 12.21 -3.15 -8.99
CA ASP A 75 13.40 -2.52 -8.40
C ASP A 75 13.71 -1.19 -9.13
N GLU A 76 13.57 -1.17 -10.46
CA GLU A 76 13.70 0.03 -11.29
C GLU A 76 12.61 1.08 -10.97
N VAL A 77 11.37 0.64 -10.76
CA VAL A 77 10.30 1.56 -10.34
C VAL A 77 10.61 2.16 -8.98
N LEU A 78 11.07 1.36 -8.02
CA LEU A 78 11.39 1.83 -6.67
C LEU A 78 12.55 2.83 -6.67
N GLU A 79 13.51 2.71 -7.60
CA GLU A 79 14.62 3.67 -7.74
C GLU A 79 14.13 5.09 -8.09
N THR A 80 12.93 5.23 -8.67
CA THR A 80 12.34 6.54 -8.96
C THR A 80 11.74 7.21 -7.72
N VAL A 81 11.56 6.47 -6.62
CA VAL A 81 10.95 6.98 -5.39
C VAL A 81 11.97 7.81 -4.60
N PRO A 82 11.68 9.09 -4.28
CA PRO A 82 12.63 9.93 -3.58
C PRO A 82 13.08 9.34 -2.23
N GLY A 83 14.38 9.39 -1.92
CA GLY A 83 14.91 8.89 -0.66
C GLY A 83 14.82 7.37 -0.45
N LEU A 84 14.52 6.63 -1.53
CA LEU A 84 14.73 5.19 -1.67
C LEU A 84 15.89 4.98 -2.63
N HIS A 85 16.78 4.06 -2.31
CA HIS A 85 17.82 3.59 -3.21
C HIS A 85 17.88 2.06 -3.20
N VAL A 86 17.97 1.45 -4.36
CA VAL A 86 18.08 0.01 -4.57
C VAL A 86 19.53 -0.34 -4.85
N SER A 87 20.11 -1.10 -3.93
CA SER A 87 21.43 -1.72 -4.11
C SER A 87 21.28 -3.24 -4.14
N ARG A 88 22.35 -3.96 -4.48
CA ARG A 88 22.33 -5.42 -4.58
C ARG A 88 23.31 -6.03 -3.59
N SER A 89 22.88 -7.07 -2.88
CA SER A 89 23.77 -7.89 -2.07
C SER A 89 24.77 -8.62 -2.99
N PRO A 90 26.07 -8.64 -2.65
CA PRO A 90 27.04 -9.45 -3.38
C PRO A 90 26.78 -10.96 -3.22
N ILE A 91 25.99 -11.34 -2.22
CA ILE A 91 25.57 -12.72 -1.96
C ILE A 91 24.15 -12.89 -2.48
N GLY A 92 23.96 -13.76 -3.46
CA GLY A 92 22.65 -14.11 -4.02
C GLY A 92 21.95 -13.03 -4.84
N TYR A 93 22.59 -11.86 -5.05
CA TYR A 93 22.06 -10.75 -5.86
C TYR A 93 20.69 -10.21 -5.43
N ASN A 94 20.35 -10.40 -4.15
CA ASN A 94 19.11 -9.93 -3.57
C ASN A 94 19.08 -8.39 -3.48
N PRO A 95 17.94 -7.75 -3.75
CA PRO A 95 17.82 -6.30 -3.63
C PRO A 95 17.82 -5.85 -2.16
N ILE A 96 18.57 -4.78 -1.89
CA ILE A 96 18.63 -4.07 -0.61
C ILE A 96 18.01 -2.69 -0.84
N TYR A 97 16.85 -2.46 -0.25
CA TYR A 97 16.17 -1.17 -0.30
C TYR A 97 16.63 -0.32 0.88
N THR A 98 17.38 0.73 0.56
CA THR A 98 17.83 1.73 1.52
C THR A 98 16.81 2.86 1.55
N ILE A 99 16.14 3.05 2.69
CA ILE A 99 15.17 4.13 2.88
C ILE A 99 15.74 5.10 3.90
N ARG A 100 15.85 6.38 3.55
CA ARG A 100 16.45 7.42 4.41
C ARG A 100 17.85 7.06 4.95
N GLY A 101 18.65 6.35 4.15
CA GLY A 101 20.00 5.91 4.53
C GLY A 101 20.06 4.71 5.48
N ILE A 102 18.93 4.09 5.83
CA ILE A 102 18.87 2.93 6.72
C ILE A 102 18.77 1.64 5.89
N SER A 103 19.72 0.74 6.07
CA SER A 103 19.69 -0.62 5.51
C SER A 103 20.66 -1.52 6.28
N THR A 104 20.46 -2.83 6.18
CA THR A 104 21.45 -3.85 6.55
C THR A 104 21.49 -4.93 5.47
N GLN A 105 22.48 -5.83 5.55
CA GLN A 105 22.68 -6.90 4.58
C GLN A 105 21.41 -7.70 4.26
N TYR A 106 20.61 -8.04 5.28
CA TYR A 106 19.37 -8.80 5.07
C TYR A 106 18.14 -7.92 4.85
N ASN A 107 18.24 -6.61 5.05
CA ASN A 107 17.16 -5.63 4.86
C ASN A 107 15.82 -5.94 5.58
N PRO A 108 15.80 -6.35 6.87
CA PRO A 108 14.56 -6.59 7.62
C PRO A 108 13.81 -5.31 8.01
N GLN A 109 14.39 -4.13 7.78
CA GLN A 109 13.76 -2.85 8.09
C GLN A 109 12.62 -2.51 7.12
N VAL A 110 12.56 -3.19 5.98
CA VAL A 110 11.58 -2.91 4.93
C VAL A 110 10.52 -4.01 4.93
N LEU A 111 9.31 -3.63 5.33
CA LEU A 111 8.14 -4.48 5.19
C LEU A 111 7.62 -4.39 3.76
N MET A 112 7.47 -5.54 3.11
CA MET A 112 6.86 -5.66 1.79
C MET A 112 5.54 -6.40 1.91
N LEU A 113 4.51 -5.82 1.30
CA LEU A 113 3.18 -6.41 1.24
C LEU A 113 2.76 -6.56 -0.21
N VAL A 114 2.18 -7.71 -0.56
CA VAL A 114 1.54 -7.93 -1.85
C VAL A 114 0.04 -8.04 -1.58
N ASN A 115 -0.74 -7.11 -2.11
CA ASN A 115 -2.19 -7.02 -1.84
C ASN A 115 -2.52 -7.03 -0.33
N GLY A 116 -1.72 -6.33 0.47
CA GLY A 116 -1.88 -6.26 1.94
C GLY A 116 -1.37 -7.48 2.71
N ILE A 117 -0.87 -8.52 2.03
CA ILE A 117 -0.33 -9.73 2.67
C ILE A 117 1.20 -9.60 2.79
N PRO A 118 1.79 -9.72 4.00
CA PRO A 118 3.23 -9.61 4.17
C PRO A 118 3.97 -10.79 3.57
N VAL A 119 5.05 -10.52 2.82
CA VAL A 119 5.94 -11.55 2.22
C VAL A 119 7.20 -11.79 3.07
N THR A 120 7.07 -11.64 4.39
CA THR A 120 8.18 -11.68 5.33
C THR A 120 8.64 -13.10 5.65
N SER A 121 9.94 -13.35 5.56
CA SER A 121 10.60 -14.59 5.98
C SER A 121 10.67 -14.68 7.50
N VAL A 122 10.27 -15.83 8.05
CA VAL A 122 10.40 -16.13 9.48
C VAL A 122 11.85 -16.28 9.95
N PHE A 123 12.79 -16.52 9.03
CA PHE A 123 14.19 -16.73 9.36
C PHE A 123 14.97 -15.42 9.47
N ALA A 124 14.84 -14.55 8.46
CA ALA A 124 15.63 -13.32 8.36
C ALA A 124 14.83 -12.02 8.54
N GLY A 125 13.50 -12.10 8.70
CA GLY A 125 12.64 -10.93 8.86
C GLY A 125 12.55 -10.03 7.62
N ASN A 126 12.99 -10.51 6.45
CA ASN A 126 13.03 -9.78 5.19
C ASN A 126 12.11 -10.40 4.14
N ARG A 127 12.16 -9.94 2.88
CA ARG A 127 11.36 -10.48 1.75
C ARG A 127 11.72 -11.91 1.28
N SER A 128 12.37 -12.71 2.12
CA SER A 128 12.96 -14.02 1.78
C SER A 128 14.15 -13.93 0.80
N GLN A 129 14.96 -14.99 0.75
CA GLN A 129 16.11 -15.11 -0.16
C GLN A 129 15.72 -15.63 -1.55
N ILE A 130 14.46 -16.02 -1.74
CA ILE A 130 13.91 -16.54 -3.00
C ILE A 130 13.19 -15.41 -3.79
N TRP A 131 13.32 -14.15 -3.35
CA TRP A 131 12.71 -13.03 -4.04
C TRP A 131 13.34 -12.85 -5.43
N GLY A 132 12.67 -13.35 -6.47
CA GLY A 132 13.11 -13.27 -7.86
C GLY A 132 12.74 -11.98 -8.58
N GLY A 133 12.16 -11.01 -7.85
CA GLY A 133 11.59 -9.80 -8.43
C GLY A 133 10.10 -9.93 -8.72
N MET A 134 9.53 -8.87 -9.30
CA MET A 134 8.13 -8.79 -9.70
C MET A 134 8.05 -8.05 -11.05
N PRO A 135 7.55 -8.71 -12.12
CA PRO A 135 7.33 -8.06 -13.40
C PRO A 135 6.30 -6.94 -13.27
N VAL A 136 6.54 -5.81 -13.92
CA VAL A 136 5.71 -4.61 -13.82
C VAL A 136 4.30 -4.81 -14.38
N GLU A 137 4.12 -5.74 -15.31
CA GLU A 137 2.83 -6.03 -15.95
C GLU A 137 1.81 -6.59 -14.96
N ASN A 138 2.28 -7.15 -13.83
CA ASN A 138 1.45 -7.70 -12.77
C ASN A 138 1.14 -6.68 -11.66
N ILE A 139 1.55 -5.42 -11.83
CA ILE A 139 1.46 -4.38 -10.80
C ILE A 139 0.45 -3.33 -11.23
N ALA A 140 -0.69 -3.27 -10.53
CA ALA A 140 -1.66 -2.19 -10.74
C ALA A 140 -1.20 -0.87 -10.08
N ARG A 141 -0.58 -0.97 -8.90
CA ARG A 141 -0.21 0.19 -8.09
C ARG A 141 0.82 -0.17 -7.03
N ILE A 142 1.75 0.74 -6.77
CA ILE A 142 2.75 0.63 -5.70
C ILE A 142 2.53 1.76 -4.70
N GLU A 143 2.42 1.40 -3.42
CA GLU A 143 2.45 2.35 -2.32
C GLU A 143 3.79 2.20 -1.58
N VAL A 144 4.52 3.31 -1.44
CA VAL A 144 5.75 3.35 -0.64
C VAL A 144 5.56 4.32 0.51
N ILE A 145 5.63 3.78 1.74
CA ILE A 145 5.54 4.55 2.97
C ILE A 145 6.93 4.63 3.60
N ARG A 146 7.37 5.85 3.93
CA ARG A 146 8.71 6.13 4.47
C ARG A 146 8.58 6.74 5.87
N GLY A 147 8.97 5.96 6.89
CA GLY A 147 8.94 6.35 8.31
C GLY A 147 8.13 5.39 9.15
#